data_AF-A0A9X4KGJ1-F1
#
_entry.id   AF-A0A9X4KGJ1-F1
#
_cell.length_a   1.000
_cell.length_b   1.000
_cell.length_c   1.000
_cell.angle_alpha   90.00
_cell.angle_beta   90.00
_cell.angle_gamma   90.00
#
_symmetry.space_group_name_H-M   'P 1'
#
loop_
_entity.id
_entity.type
_entity.pdbx_description
1 polymer ?
#
loop_
_entity_poly.entity_id
_entity_poly.type
_entity_poly.pdbx_seq_one_letter_code
_entity_poly.pdbx_strand_id
1 'polypeptide(L)'
;MEIFNRLHRKNSRSCLRLSGFDEAQLIPVPPIDRVFFSSGDLNLVLGSRDIQPHPDKLGASYQFVGPCLSDRRETADFELPSKTDGPLVYISLGTVFNAAADFYACCAEGLASFPGTVILSTGHRIPPT
;
A
#
# COMPACT_ATOMS: atom_id res chain seq x y z
N MET A 1 23.58 -18.35 -9.37
CA MET A 1 22.80 -18.91 -10.50
C MET A 1 22.41 -20.40 -10.33
N GLU A 2 22.86 -21.12 -9.30
CA GLU A 2 22.56 -22.56 -9.17
C GLU A 2 21.35 -22.93 -8.28
N ILE A 3 20.85 -22.00 -7.45
CA ILE A 3 19.73 -22.29 -6.54
C ILE A 3 18.38 -22.31 -7.30
N PHE A 4 18.25 -21.54 -8.39
CA PHE A 4 17.01 -21.45 -9.18
C PHE A 4 16.74 -22.70 -10.05
N ASN A 5 17.79 -23.40 -10.49
CA ASN A 5 17.67 -24.58 -11.36
C ASN A 5 17.18 -25.84 -10.63
N ARG A 6 17.19 -25.87 -9.29
CA ARG A 6 16.76 -27.04 -8.52
C ARG A 6 15.25 -27.14 -8.33
N LEU A 7 14.51 -26.06 -8.61
CA LEU A 7 13.04 -26.02 -8.55
C LEU A 7 12.36 -26.52 -9.85
N HIS A 8 13.10 -26.65 -10.96
CA HIS A 8 12.51 -27.04 -12.26
C HIS A 8 12.27 -28.54 -12.45
N ARG A 9 12.72 -29.42 -11.53
CA ARG A 9 12.73 -30.88 -11.79
C ARG A 9 11.73 -31.71 -10.97
N LYS A 10 10.88 -31.10 -10.14
CA LYS A 10 9.78 -31.78 -9.47
C LYS A 10 8.60 -30.85 -9.32
N ASN A 11 7.69 -30.85 -10.29
CA ASN A 11 6.26 -30.59 -10.10
C ASN A 11 5.54 -30.70 -11.45
N SER A 12 5.30 -31.93 -11.89
CA SER A 12 4.40 -32.17 -13.02
C SER A 12 2.92 -32.07 -12.63
N ARG A 13 2.56 -31.81 -11.35
CA ARG A 13 1.15 -31.77 -10.88
C ARG A 13 0.90 -30.94 -9.61
N SER A 14 1.34 -29.69 -9.54
CA SER A 14 0.90 -28.79 -8.45
C SER A 14 0.29 -27.52 -9.00
N CYS A 15 -0.90 -27.68 -9.60
CA CYS A 15 -1.86 -26.58 -9.61
C CYS A 15 -2.22 -26.30 -8.14
N LEU A 16 -1.90 -25.10 -7.64
CA LEU A 16 -2.50 -24.58 -6.41
C LEU A 16 -4.00 -24.51 -6.66
N ARG A 17 -4.74 -25.57 -6.26
CA ARG A 17 -6.19 -25.62 -6.42
C ARG A 17 -6.79 -24.68 -5.38
N LEU A 18 -7.03 -23.44 -5.78
CA LEU A 18 -7.94 -22.56 -5.05
C LEU A 18 -9.32 -23.22 -5.13
N SER A 19 -9.79 -23.82 -4.03
CA SER A 19 -11.10 -24.45 -3.96
C SER A 19 -12.18 -23.41 -4.29
N GLY A 20 -13.05 -23.70 -5.27
CA GLY A 20 -14.17 -22.83 -5.64
C GLY A 20 -14.20 -22.32 -7.08
N PHE A 21 -13.22 -22.66 -7.92
CA PHE A 21 -13.21 -22.30 -9.35
C PHE A 21 -13.58 -23.49 -10.26
N ASP A 22 -14.42 -23.24 -11.26
CA ASP A 22 -14.78 -24.20 -12.32
C ASP A 22 -13.53 -24.54 -13.17
N GLU A 23 -13.37 -25.79 -13.60
CA GLU A 23 -12.27 -26.21 -14.49
C GLU A 23 -12.23 -25.42 -15.80
N ALA A 24 -13.38 -24.96 -16.30
CA ALA A 24 -13.46 -24.08 -17.47
C ALA A 24 -12.91 -22.66 -17.24
N GLN A 25 -12.71 -22.26 -15.98
CA GLN A 25 -12.18 -20.95 -15.56
C GLN A 25 -10.70 -21.03 -15.11
N LEU A 26 -10.09 -22.21 -15.19
CA LEU A 26 -8.69 -22.39 -14.81
C LEU A 26 -7.78 -21.82 -15.90
N ILE A 27 -7.18 -20.67 -15.60
CA ILE A 27 -6.01 -20.19 -16.33
C ILE A 27 -4.77 -20.99 -15.90
N PRO A 28 -3.81 -21.24 -16.82
CA PRO A 28 -2.51 -21.79 -16.46
C PRO A 28 -1.90 -20.99 -15.31
N VAL A 29 -1.28 -21.67 -14.34
CA VAL A 29 -0.58 -20.99 -13.25
C VAL A 29 0.43 -20.03 -13.89
N PRO A 30 0.27 -18.71 -13.69
CA PRO A 30 1.17 -17.76 -14.31
C PRO A 30 2.57 -17.95 -13.73
N PRO A 31 3.63 -17.63 -14.50
CA PRO A 31 4.97 -17.68 -13.96
C PRO A 31 5.10 -16.74 -12.76
N ILE A 32 6.02 -17.08 -11.86
CA ILE A 32 6.12 -16.49 -10.52
C ILE A 32 6.34 -14.97 -10.56
N ASP A 33 7.03 -14.47 -11.60
CA ASP A 33 7.23 -13.05 -11.85
C ASP A 33 5.89 -12.30 -12.06
N ARG A 34 4.95 -12.87 -12.82
CA ARG A 34 3.61 -12.29 -12.98
C ARG A 34 2.81 -12.26 -11.68
N VAL A 35 3.03 -13.23 -10.78
CA VAL A 35 2.35 -13.27 -9.48
C VAL A 35 2.88 -12.19 -8.54
N PHE A 36 4.19 -12.01 -8.47
CA PHE A 36 4.81 -11.07 -7.53
C PHE A 36 4.87 -9.63 -8.05
N PHE A 37 5.08 -9.44 -9.34
CA PHE A 37 5.21 -8.12 -9.95
C PHE A 37 3.94 -7.65 -10.64
N SER A 38 2.88 -8.48 -10.63
CA SER A 38 1.58 -8.18 -11.25
C SER A 38 1.71 -7.69 -12.70
N SER A 39 2.73 -8.15 -13.43
CA SER A 39 3.04 -7.65 -14.76
C SER A 39 2.00 -8.16 -15.77
N GLY A 40 1.22 -7.24 -16.33
CA GLY A 40 0.29 -7.48 -17.43
C GLY A 40 0.78 -6.91 -18.75
N ASP A 41 -0.06 -7.08 -19.78
CA ASP A 41 0.16 -6.48 -21.11
C ASP A 41 0.09 -4.94 -21.05
N LEU A 42 -0.64 -4.40 -20.07
CA LEU A 42 -0.68 -2.99 -19.68
C LEU A 42 -0.68 -2.87 -18.14
N ASN A 43 0.16 -1.99 -17.62
CA ASN A 43 0.34 -1.74 -16.19
C ASN A 43 0.13 -0.26 -15.92
N LEU A 44 -0.95 0.09 -15.23
CA LEU A 44 -1.22 1.47 -14.82
C LEU A 44 -0.56 1.72 -13.47
N VAL A 45 0.42 2.62 -13.45
CA VAL A 45 1.14 2.99 -12.23
C VAL A 45 0.49 4.21 -11.60
N LEU A 46 -0.07 4.03 -10.40
CA LEU A 46 -0.76 5.07 -9.64
C LEU A 46 0.24 5.97 -8.90
N GLY A 47 1.04 6.73 -9.65
CA GLY A 47 2.07 7.60 -9.11
C GLY A 47 2.83 8.37 -10.19
N SER A 48 3.82 9.16 -9.78
CA SER A 48 4.72 9.83 -10.70
C SER A 48 5.91 8.94 -11.07
N ARG A 49 6.40 9.08 -12.31
CA ARG A 49 7.64 8.44 -12.77
C ARG A 49 8.86 8.95 -11.99
N ASP A 50 8.84 10.20 -11.55
CA ASP A 50 9.99 10.85 -10.91
C ASP A 50 10.32 10.26 -9.52
N ILE A 51 9.32 9.69 -8.84
CA ILE A 51 9.46 9.09 -7.52
C ILE A 51 9.57 7.56 -7.56
N GLN A 52 9.36 6.96 -8.74
CA GLN A 52 9.44 5.52 -8.91
C GLN A 52 10.91 5.08 -8.88
N PRO A 53 11.30 4.13 -8.02
CA PRO A 53 12.67 3.59 -8.05
C PRO A 53 12.96 2.92 -9.39
N HIS A 54 14.11 3.29 -9.98
CA HIS A 54 14.60 2.75 -11.26
C HIS A 54 13.54 2.76 -12.39
N PRO A 55 12.97 3.93 -12.73
CA PRO A 55 11.84 3.99 -13.67
C PRO A 55 12.25 3.55 -15.08
N ASP A 56 13.54 3.61 -15.42
CA ASP A 56 14.09 3.17 -16.71
C ASP A 56 14.12 1.64 -16.88
N LYS A 57 13.95 0.88 -15.78
CA LYS A 57 13.77 -0.57 -15.84
C LYS A 57 12.34 -0.98 -16.22
N LEU A 58 11.39 -0.04 -16.20
CA LEU A 58 10.01 -0.29 -16.60
C LEU A 58 9.88 -0.11 -18.11
N GLY A 59 9.42 -1.17 -18.79
CA GLY A 59 9.21 -1.17 -20.23
C GLY A 59 7.99 -0.35 -20.65
N ALA A 60 7.73 -0.31 -21.97
CA ALA A 60 6.63 0.46 -22.57
C ALA A 60 5.22 0.02 -22.12
N SER A 61 5.08 -1.17 -21.52
CA SER A 61 3.83 -1.66 -20.96
C SER A 61 3.45 -0.97 -19.64
N TYR A 62 4.28 -0.10 -19.07
CA TYR A 62 3.98 0.68 -17.88
C TYR A 62 3.63 2.11 -18.23
N GLN A 63 2.44 2.55 -17.81
CA GLN A 63 1.94 3.90 -18.03
C GLN A 63 1.68 4.56 -16.69
N PHE A 64 2.38 5.67 -16.43
CA PHE A 64 2.21 6.46 -15.22
C PHE A 64 1.00 7.38 -15.39
N VAL A 65 -0.03 7.15 -14.59
CA VAL A 65 -1.31 7.89 -14.67
C VAL A 65 -1.52 8.83 -13.49
N GLY A 66 -0.52 8.95 -12.60
CA GLY A 66 -0.64 9.73 -11.37
C GLY A 66 -1.52 9.04 -10.32
N PRO A 67 -1.72 9.68 -9.16
CA PRO A 67 -2.56 9.12 -8.11
C PRO A 67 -4.02 9.07 -8.57
N CYS A 68 -4.69 7.94 -8.32
CA CYS A 68 -6.13 7.85 -8.49
C CYS A 68 -6.81 8.49 -7.28
N LEU A 69 -7.11 9.79 -7.38
CA LEU A 69 -7.84 10.52 -6.37
C LEU A 69 -9.32 10.57 -6.78
N SER A 70 -10.18 9.93 -6.00
CA SER A 70 -11.63 10.05 -6.14
C SER A 70 -12.17 11.07 -5.13
N ASP A 71 -13.31 11.68 -5.44
CA ASP A 71 -14.08 12.42 -4.44
C ASP A 71 -14.44 11.47 -3.30
N ARG A 72 -13.80 11.70 -2.14
CA ARG A 72 -14.04 10.89 -0.95
C ARG A 72 -15.37 11.34 -0.35
N ARG A 73 -16.44 10.60 -0.66
CA ARG A 73 -17.81 10.85 -0.18
C ARG A 73 -18.12 10.19 1.16
N GLU A 74 -17.14 9.56 1.78
CA GLU A 74 -17.29 8.96 3.09
C GLU A 74 -17.51 10.06 4.13
N THR A 75 -18.55 9.92 4.94
CA THR A 75 -18.77 10.78 6.12
C THR A 75 -17.71 10.44 7.16
N ALA A 76 -16.85 11.40 7.49
CA ALA A 76 -15.92 11.27 8.59
C ALA A 76 -16.60 11.72 9.89
N ASP A 77 -16.49 10.93 10.95
CA ASP A 77 -16.95 11.31 12.30
C ASP A 77 -16.09 12.43 12.92
N PHE A 78 -15.01 12.82 12.25
CA PHE A 78 -14.07 13.84 12.66
C PHE A 78 -14.02 14.95 11.62
N GLU A 79 -14.29 16.18 12.07
CA GLU A 79 -14.13 17.38 11.26
C GLU A 79 -12.75 18.00 11.52
N LEU A 80 -11.98 18.18 10.44
CA LEU A 80 -10.75 18.97 10.51
C LEU A 80 -11.09 20.41 10.93
N PRO A 81 -10.37 21.00 11.90
CA PRO A 81 -10.57 22.40 12.24
C PRO A 81 -10.42 23.28 11.01
N SER A 82 -11.44 24.08 10.71
CA SER A 82 -11.46 24.97 9.54
C SER A 82 -10.41 26.09 9.63
N LYS A 83 -9.95 26.39 10.85
CA LYS A 83 -8.81 27.25 11.17
C LYS A 83 -8.01 26.64 12.32
N THR A 84 -6.71 26.79 12.23
CA THR A 84 -5.78 26.46 13.32
C THR A 84 -4.95 27.70 13.63
N ASP A 85 -4.69 27.95 14.90
CA ASP A 85 -3.80 29.03 15.33
C ASP A 85 -2.36 28.54 15.12
N GLY A 86 -1.86 28.65 13.90
CA GLY A 86 -0.51 28.22 13.51
C GLY A 86 -0.52 27.06 12.51
N PRO A 87 0.64 26.42 12.28
CA PRO A 87 0.73 25.31 11.34
C PRO A 87 -0.01 24.06 11.86
N LEU A 88 -0.54 23.26 10.93
CA LEU A 88 -1.19 21.99 11.22
C LEU A 88 -0.26 20.82 10.86
N VAL A 89 -0.10 19.88 11.79
CA VAL A 89 0.59 18.61 11.57
C VAL A 89 -0.42 17.47 11.65
N TYR A 90 -0.50 16.68 10.58
CA TYR A 90 -1.31 15.46 10.54
C TYR A 90 -0.40 14.24 10.51
N ILE A 91 -0.61 13.31 11.45
CA ILE A 91 0.20 12.09 11.60
C ILE A 91 -0.70 10.88 11.41
N SER A 92 -0.35 10.00 10.48
CA SER A 92 -1.05 8.74 10.23
C SER A 92 -0.08 7.68 9.72
N LEU A 93 -0.25 6.44 10.20
CA LEU A 93 0.47 5.25 9.73
C LEU A 93 -0.33 4.43 8.69
N GLY A 94 -1.42 5.00 8.17
CA GLY A 94 -2.33 4.31 7.26
C GLY A 94 -3.26 3.32 7.97
N THR A 95 -3.80 2.35 7.24
CA THR A 95 -4.92 1.52 7.71
C THR A 95 -4.52 0.14 8.24
N VAL A 96 -3.36 -0.39 7.83
CA VAL A 96 -2.96 -1.78 8.13
C VAL A 96 -2.07 -1.85 9.38
N PHE A 97 -0.92 -1.18 9.34
CA PHE A 97 0.10 -1.23 10.39
C PHE A 97 0.07 0.04 11.24
N ASN A 98 -1.04 0.28 11.94
CA ASN A 98 -1.26 1.49 12.73
C ASN A 98 -1.35 1.26 14.25
N ALA A 99 -1.24 0.01 14.73
CA ALA A 99 -1.21 -0.31 16.15
C ALA A 99 0.17 -0.04 16.79
N ALA A 100 0.58 1.22 16.82
CA ALA A 100 1.89 1.67 17.30
C ALA A 100 1.78 2.70 18.45
N ALA A 101 1.31 2.27 19.62
CA ALA A 101 1.06 3.15 20.78
C ALA A 101 2.32 3.96 21.18
N ASP A 102 3.47 3.31 21.28
CA ASP A 102 4.73 3.96 21.66
C ASP A 102 5.16 5.04 20.65
N PHE A 103 4.87 4.83 19.36
CA PHE A 103 5.12 5.84 18.33
C PHE A 103 4.26 7.08 18.54
N TYR A 104 2.96 6.92 18.82
CA TYR A 104 2.07 8.06 19.06
C TYR A 104 2.40 8.79 20.36
N ALA A 105 2.77 8.07 21.43
CA ALA A 105 3.25 8.67 22.67
C ALA A 105 4.52 9.52 22.42
N CYS A 106 5.48 8.98 21.66
CA CYS A 106 6.68 9.71 21.25
C CYS A 106 6.34 10.95 20.41
N CYS A 107 5.36 10.87 19.48
CA CYS A 107 4.89 12.05 18.74
C CYS A 107 4.26 13.11 19.66
N ALA A 108 3.43 12.70 20.62
CA ALA A 108 2.80 13.62 21.56
C ALA A 108 3.83 14.33 22.44
N GLU A 109 4.82 13.61 22.95
CA GLU A 109 5.92 14.17 23.73
C GLU A 109 6.80 15.09 22.87
N GLY A 110 7.23 14.64 21.70
CA GLY A 110 8.13 15.37 20.81
C GLY A 110 7.52 16.65 20.23
N LEU A 111 6.19 16.71 20.13
CA LEU A 111 5.45 17.87 19.63
C LEU A 111 4.74 18.67 20.74
N ALA A 112 5.00 18.37 22.01
CA ALA A 112 4.32 19.03 23.14
C ALA A 112 4.49 20.56 23.17
N SER A 113 5.61 21.07 22.64
CA SER A 113 5.91 22.52 22.55
C SER A 113 5.73 23.08 21.13
N PHE A 114 5.13 22.32 20.22
CA PHE A 114 4.91 22.77 18.84
C PHE A 114 3.90 23.94 18.83
N PRO A 115 4.24 25.10 18.22
CA PRO A 115 3.37 26.26 18.20
C PRO A 115 2.31 26.15 17.09
N GLY A 116 1.47 25.11 17.16
CA GLY A 116 0.45 24.81 16.18
C GLY A 116 -0.45 23.66 16.61
N THR A 117 -1.25 23.14 15.67
CA THR A 117 -2.18 22.03 15.94
C THR A 117 -1.58 20.71 15.47
N VAL A 118 -1.73 19.66 16.26
CA VAL A 118 -1.31 18.29 15.91
C VAL A 118 -2.54 17.37 15.96
N ILE A 119 -2.75 16.61 14.89
CA ILE A 119 -3.82 15.61 14.78
C ILE A 119 -3.17 14.23 14.59
N LEU A 120 -3.45 13.31 15.53
CA LEU A 120 -2.97 11.94 15.51
C LEU A 120 -4.09 10.99 15.05
N SER A 121 -3.91 10.34 13.91
CA SER A 121 -4.78 9.26 13.44
C SER A 121 -4.25 7.91 13.91
N THR A 122 -4.77 7.41 15.04
CA THR A 122 -4.27 6.22 15.74
C THR A 122 -4.88 4.89 15.27
N GLY A 123 -5.85 4.95 14.34
CA GLY A 123 -6.62 3.78 13.89
C GLY A 123 -7.58 3.25 14.96
N HIS A 124 -8.13 2.05 14.75
CA HIS A 124 -9.16 1.47 15.62
C HIS A 124 -8.62 0.45 16.63
N ARG A 125 -7.31 0.16 16.58
CA ARG A 125 -6.68 -0.89 17.38
C ARG A 125 -6.03 -0.39 18.66
N ILE A 126 -5.97 0.93 18.83
CA ILE A 126 -5.44 1.58 20.02
C ILE A 126 -6.60 2.28 20.70
N PRO A 127 -6.84 2.04 22.00
CA PRO A 127 -7.85 2.77 22.75
C PRO A 127 -7.54 4.28 22.77
N PRO A 128 -8.54 5.16 22.73
CA PRO A 128 -8.31 6.58 22.94
C PRO A 128 -7.74 6.80 24.35
N THR A 129 -6.60 7.51 24.42
CA THR A 129 -5.91 7.94 25.65
C THR A 129 -6.40 9.30 26.11
#